data_AF-M2Z3A7-F1
#
_entry.id   AF-M2Z3A7-F1
#
_cell.length_a   1.000
_cell.length_b   1.000
_cell.length_c   1.000
_cell.angle_alpha   90.00
_cell.angle_beta   90.00
_cell.angle_gamma   90.00
#
_symmetry.space_group_name_H-M   'P 1'
#
loop_
_entity.id
_entity.type
_entity.pdbx_description
1 polymer ?
#
loop_
_entity_poly.entity_id
_entity_poly.type
_entity_poly.pdbx_seq_one_letter_code
_entity_poly.pdbx_strand_id
1 'polypeptide(L)' 'MRPDDYAPVGRYGSVISRLTATDVEWSVGGGPEIRGPISAILLLLTGRRAALPRLSGPGVDDLRARVATG' A
#
# COMPACT_ATOMS: atom_id res chain seq x y z
N MET A 1 -4.62 -38.89 -6.46
CA MET A 1 -4.39 -37.48 -6.07
C MET A 1 -3.04 -37.44 -5.36
N ARG A 2 -2.05 -36.75 -5.91
CA ARG A 2 -0.66 -36.75 -5.43
C ARG A 2 -0.38 -35.48 -4.61
N PRO A 3 0.42 -35.54 -3.53
CA PRO A 3 0.78 -34.38 -2.69
C PRO A 3 1.64 -33.33 -3.42
N ASP A 4 2.15 -33.66 -4.60
CA ASP A 4 3.04 -32.83 -5.43
C ASP A 4 2.27 -31.78 -6.28
N ASP A 5 0.93 -31.85 -6.33
CA ASP A 5 0.06 -30.91 -7.07
C ASP A 5 -0.21 -29.58 -6.32
N TYR A 6 0.34 -29.41 -5.11
CA TYR A 6 0.40 -28.09 -4.48
C TYR A 6 1.48 -27.26 -5.18
N ALA A 7 1.12 -26.64 -6.30
CA ALA A 7 1.93 -25.55 -6.85
C ALA A 7 2.21 -24.57 -5.70
N PRO A 8 3.46 -24.09 -5.51
CA PRO A 8 3.72 -23.04 -4.55
C PRO A 8 2.87 -21.84 -4.98
N VAL A 9 1.84 -21.54 -4.19
CA VAL A 9 0.96 -20.39 -4.41
C VAL A 9 1.85 -19.18 -4.66
N GLY A 10 1.82 -18.73 -5.91
CA GLY A 10 2.88 -17.92 -6.49
C GLY A 10 3.16 -16.72 -5.60
N ARG A 11 4.44 -16.55 -5.24
CA ARG A 11 5.12 -15.29 -4.92
C ARG A 11 4.15 -14.13 -4.60
N TYR A 12 3.39 -14.23 -3.51
CA TYR A 12 2.61 -13.11 -2.98
C TYR A 12 3.54 -12.12 -2.28
N GLY A 13 4.62 -11.73 -2.96
CA GLY A 13 5.24 -10.43 -2.72
C GLY A 13 4.29 -9.37 -3.26
N SER A 14 3.05 -9.29 -2.74
CA SER A 14 2.37 -8.01 -2.74
C SER A 14 3.29 -7.11 -1.95
N VAL A 15 4.07 -6.30 -2.65
CA VAL A 15 4.89 -5.28 -2.03
C VAL A 15 3.89 -4.28 -1.43
N ILE A 16 3.43 -4.57 -0.22
CA ILE A 16 2.58 -3.69 0.55
C ILE A 16 3.41 -2.45 0.86
N SER A 17 3.07 -1.33 0.21
CA SER A 17 3.70 -0.03 0.43
C SER A 17 3.85 0.23 1.92
N ARG A 18 4.99 0.79 2.33
CA ARG A 18 5.24 1.13 3.72
C ARG A 18 4.42 2.37 4.06
N LEU A 19 3.43 2.24 4.93
CA LEU A 19 2.63 3.36 5.41
C LEU A 19 3.31 3.94 6.65
N THR A 20 3.46 5.25 6.74
CA THR A 20 4.09 5.93 7.87
C THR A 20 3.30 7.18 8.24
N ALA A 21 2.75 7.17 9.45
CA ALA A 21 2.04 8.33 9.98
C ALA A 21 3.05 9.43 10.36
N THR A 22 2.68 10.69 10.13
CA THR A 22 3.51 11.85 10.47
C THR A 22 3.13 12.49 11.80
N ASP A 23 1.92 12.22 12.28
CA ASP A 23 1.29 12.80 13.46
C ASP A 23 1.27 11.85 14.67
N VAL A 24 1.54 10.56 14.44
CA VAL A 24 1.67 9.53 15.48
C VAL A 24 2.81 8.57 15.14
N GLU A 25 3.43 7.96 16.15
CA GLU A 25 4.49 6.96 15.97
C GLU A 25 3.91 5.61 15.49
N TRP A 26 3.53 5.55 14.22
CA TRP A 26 2.93 4.37 13.61
C TRP A 26 3.46 4.14 12.20
N SER A 27 3.75 2.88 11.87
CA SER A 27 4.12 2.45 10.52
C SER A 27 3.79 0.98 10.29
N VAL A 28 3.49 0.60 9.05
CA VAL A 28 3.21 -0.80 8.66
C VAL A 28 3.63 -1.04 7.20
N GLY A 29 3.92 -2.30 6.84
CA GLY A 29 4.30 -2.69 5.48
C GLY A 29 5.82 -2.66 5.26
N GLY A 30 6.25 -3.03 4.05
CA GLY A 30 7.67 -3.22 3.71
C GLY A 30 8.06 -2.75 2.31
N GLY A 31 7.14 -2.08 1.60
CA GLY A 31 7.34 -1.57 0.25
C GLY A 31 7.71 -0.09 0.17
N PRO A 32 7.54 0.52 -1.00
CA PRO A 32 7.73 1.96 -1.21
C PRO A 32 6.94 2.78 -0.18
N GLU A 33 7.58 3.82 0.37
CA GLU A 33 7.00 4.62 1.44
C GLU A 33 5.83 5.50 0.97
N ILE A 34 4.79 5.54 1.79
CA ILE A 34 3.66 6.45 1.76
C ILE A 34 3.59 7.11 3.13
N ARG A 35 3.80 8.43 3.15
CA ARG A 35 3.88 9.24 4.36
C ARG A 35 2.78 10.29 4.38
N GLY A 36 2.15 10.50 5.53
CA GLY A 36 1.16 11.55 5.76
C GLY A 36 0.42 11.39 7.09
N PRO A 37 -0.59 12.23 7.37
CA PRO A 37 -1.40 12.12 8.59
C PRO A 37 -2.10 10.76 8.68
N ILE A 38 -2.22 10.19 9.89
CA ILE A 38 -2.87 8.89 10.09
C ILE A 38 -4.30 8.87 9.52
N SER A 39 -5.02 10.00 9.61
CA SER A 39 -6.35 10.16 9.03
C SER A 39 -6.37 10.00 7.51
N ALA A 40 -5.38 10.54 6.79
CA ALA A 40 -5.25 10.37 5.35
C ALA A 40 -4.89 8.93 4.99
N ILE A 41 -4.03 8.28 5.77
CA ILE A 41 -3.68 6.86 5.58
C ILE A 41 -4.91 5.96 5.78
N LEU A 42 -5.71 6.19 6.82
CA LEU A 42 -6.94 5.43 7.07
C LEU A 42 -7.96 5.61 5.93
N LEU A 43 -8.12 6.83 5.43
CA LEU A 43 -8.98 7.09 4.26
C LEU A 43 -8.49 6.34 3.02
N LEU A 44 -7.17 6.33 2.78
CA LEU A 44 -6.57 5.54 1.69
C LEU A 44 -6.87 4.05 1.84
N LEU A 45 -6.74 3.48 3.05
CA LEU A 45 -7.03 2.08 3.34
C LEU A 45 -8.50 1.70 3.07
N THR A 46 -9.42 2.66 3.18
CA THR A 46 -10.83 2.48 2.77
C THR A 46 -11.09 2.65 1.26
N GLY A 47 -10.05 2.82 0.45
CA GLY A 47 -10.14 3.05 -0.99
C GLY A 47 -10.50 4.49 -1.39
N ARG A 48 -10.52 5.45 -0.45
CA ARG A 48 -10.87 6.84 -0.76
C ARG A 48 -9.68 7.63 -1.29
N ARG A 49 -9.72 7.90 -2.60
CA ARG A 49 -8.69 8.64 -3.34
C ARG A 49 -8.54 10.11 -2.91
N ALA A 50 -9.54 10.69 -2.23
CA ALA A 50 -9.48 12.07 -1.71
C ALA A 50 -8.35 12.33 -0.70
N ALA A 51 -7.74 11.27 -0.16
CA ALA A 51 -6.57 11.37 0.71
C ALA A 51 -5.25 11.54 -0.05
N LEU A 52 -5.17 11.18 -1.34
CA LEU A 52 -3.92 11.19 -2.13
C LEU A 52 -3.19 12.55 -2.15
N PRO A 53 -3.86 13.72 -2.19
CA PRO A 53 -3.16 15.01 -2.12
C PRO A 53 -2.47 15.28 -0.78
N ARG A 54 -2.86 14.56 0.28
CA ARG A 54 -2.31 14.69 1.64
C ARG A 54 -1.21 13.67 1.94
N LEU A 55 -0.85 12.85 0.96
CA LEU A 55 0.15 11.79 1.07
C LEU A 55 1.35 12.12 0.19
N SER A 56 2.53 11.62 0.58
CA SER A 56 3.78 11.80 -0.16
C SER A 56 4.63 10.54 -0.09
N GLY A 57 5.64 10.43 -0.96
CA GLY A 57 6.57 9.31 -1.01
C GLY A 57 6.36 8.40 -2.24
N PRO A 58 7.34 7.54 -2.54
CA PRO A 58 7.37 6.76 -3.78
C PRO A 58 6.17 5.83 -3.96
N GLY A 59 5.58 5.32 -2.87
CA GLY A 59 4.38 4.48 -2.96
C GLY A 59 3.12 5.25 -3.37
N VAL A 60 3.11 6.59 -3.25
CA VAL A 60 2.00 7.43 -3.74
C VAL A 60 2.00 7.52 -5.26
N ASP A 61 3.19 7.56 -5.88
CA ASP A 61 3.31 7.61 -7.34
C ASP A 61 2.87 6.28 -7.97
N ASP A 62 3.22 5.16 -7.35
CA ASP A 62 2.71 3.83 -7.74
C ASP A 62 1.18 3.75 -7.63
N LEU A 63 0.60 4.28 -6.55
CA LEU A 63 -0.85 4.35 -6.35
C LEU A 63 -1.53 5.20 -7.43
N ARG A 64 -0.94 6.34 -7.79
CA ARG A 64 -1.46 7.23 -8.85
C ARG A 64 -1.41 6.54 -10.21
N ALA A 65 -0.31 5.86 -10.53
CA ALA A 65 -0.17 5.11 -11.77
C ALA A 65 -1.24 4.01 -11.88
N ARG A 66 -1.48 3.26 -10.80
CA ARG A 66 -2.52 2.21 -10.77
C ARG A 66 -3.94 2.74 -10.92
N VAL A 67 -4.22 3.94 -10.41
CA VAL A 67 -5.54 4.58 -10.55
C VAL A 67 -5.76 5.15 -11.95
N ALA A 68 -4.71 5.59 -12.63
CA ALA A 68 -4.80 6.14 -13.99
C ALA A 68 -5.02 5.07 -15.07
N THR A 69 -4.62 3.82 -14.80
CA THR A 69 -4.79 2.68 -15.73
C THR A 69 -6.13 1.94 -15.54
N GLY A 70 -6.97 2.37 -14.58
CA GLY A 70 -8.25 1.72 -14.24
C GLY A 70 -9.47 2.47 -14.75
#